data_AF-A0AA38HHW9-F1
#
_entry.id   AF-A0AA38HHW9-F1
#
_cell.length_a   1.000
_cell.length_b   1.000
_cell.length_c   1.000
_cell.angle_alpha   90.00
_cell.angle_beta   90.00
_cell.angle_gamma   90.00
#
_symmetry.space_group_name_H-M   'P 1'
#
loop_
_entity.id
_entity.type
_entity.pdbx_description
1 polymer ?
#
loop_
_entity_poly.entity_id
_entity_poly.type
_entity_poly.pdbx_seq_one_letter_code
_entity_poly.pdbx_strand_id
1 'polypeptide(L)'
;MVEVRSESRVPGSSYVDLAKGNIVSNFMKIVRADDKNLSNFEKVVDFLRCHTYEIVRYVRNSEHLMLDDGHTLVNCPPPAEEGDDHGGLLIKTYSELVDQDRIVYSRQFEVHELGNLYAGQHRIEIRSRIYRNGVVSSEDNRTVEIDI
;
A
#
# COMPACT_ATOMS: atom_id res chain seq x y z
N MET A 1 41.59 9.17 7.94
CA MET A 1 40.28 8.84 8.54
C MET A 1 39.33 9.91 8.02
N VAL A 2 38.57 9.59 6.97
CA VAL A 2 37.72 10.57 6.28
C VAL A 2 36.29 10.07 6.44
N GLU A 3 35.46 10.85 7.14
CA GLU A 3 34.03 10.63 7.21
C GLU A 3 33.44 10.83 5.81
N VAL A 4 32.78 9.81 5.28
CA VAL A 4 31.97 9.93 4.08
C VAL A 4 30.53 10.15 4.55
N ARG A 5 30.11 11.41 4.58
CA ARG A 5 28.70 11.80 4.54
C ARG A 5 28.40 12.27 3.12
N SER A 6 27.51 11.58 2.42
CA SER A 6 26.81 12.15 1.27
C SER A 6 25.50 11.40 1.06
N GLU A 7 24.48 11.72 1.87
CA GLU A 7 23.10 11.55 1.45
C GLU A 7 22.77 12.69 0.47
N SER A 8 22.79 12.38 -0.82
CA SER A 8 22.25 13.26 -1.85
C SER A 8 20.73 13.23 -1.78
N ARG A 9 20.15 14.13 -0.99
CA ARG A 9 18.71 14.40 -1.02
C ARG A 9 18.37 15.18 -2.29
N VAL A 10 17.60 14.56 -3.17
CA VAL A 10 16.96 15.26 -4.29
C VAL A 10 15.89 16.20 -3.72
N PRO A 11 15.95 17.52 -3.98
CA PRO A 11 14.93 18.44 -3.51
C PRO A 11 13.68 18.30 -4.39
N GLY A 12 12.60 17.77 -3.82
CA GLY A 12 11.29 17.70 -4.50
C GLY A 12 10.45 16.47 -4.23
N SER A 13 11.00 15.40 -3.64
CA SER A 13 10.20 14.28 -3.14
C SER A 13 9.91 14.47 -1.66
N SER A 14 8.65 14.70 -1.29
CA SER A 14 8.19 14.74 0.10
C SER A 14 8.13 13.31 0.64
N TYR A 15 9.29 12.69 0.85
CA TYR A 15 9.37 11.45 1.61
C TYR A 15 8.87 11.74 3.02
N VAL A 16 7.69 11.23 3.34
CA VAL A 16 7.14 11.34 4.69
C VAL A 16 7.60 10.11 5.46
N ASP A 17 8.33 10.33 6.55
CA ASP A 17 8.67 9.25 7.49
C ASP A 17 7.37 8.77 8.13
N LEU A 18 6.85 7.64 7.65
CA LEU A 18 5.71 6.94 8.23
C LEU A 18 6.18 6.36 9.58
N ALA A 19 6.10 7.21 10.62
CA ALA A 19 6.64 6.93 11.94
C ALA A 19 6.26 5.53 12.47
N LYS A 20 7.23 4.90 13.14
CA LYS A 20 7.07 3.59 13.81
C LYS A 20 5.85 3.59 14.74
N GLY A 21 4.89 2.71 14.46
CA GLY A 21 3.71 2.50 15.30
C GLY A 21 2.40 3.08 14.75
N ASN A 22 2.43 3.79 13.61
CA ASN A 22 1.19 4.16 12.91
C ASN A 22 0.58 2.94 12.19
N ILE A 23 -0.70 3.04 11.82
CA ILE A 23 -1.43 1.93 11.21
C ILE A 23 -0.82 1.48 9.87
N VAL A 24 -0.25 2.41 9.11
CA VAL A 24 0.45 2.15 7.84
C VAL A 24 1.70 1.31 8.05
N SER A 25 2.46 1.55 9.12
CA SER A 25 3.63 0.76 9.48
C SER A 25 3.29 -0.69 9.85
N ASN A 26 2.09 -0.93 10.39
CA ASN A 26 1.60 -2.29 10.66
C ASN A 26 1.17 -2.99 9.37
N PHE A 27 0.52 -2.27 8.46
CA PHE A 27 0.21 -2.79 7.14
C PHE A 27 1.46 -3.28 6.42
N MET A 28 2.53 -2.48 6.43
CA MET A 28 3.81 -2.82 5.79
C MET A 28 4.48 -4.08 6.33
N LYS A 29 4.29 -4.40 7.61
CA LYS A 29 4.79 -5.66 8.19
C LYS A 29 4.07 -6.89 7.61
N ILE A 30 2.79 -6.76 7.25
CA ILE A 30 1.96 -7.86 6.75
C ILE A 30 2.22 -8.10 5.27
N VAL A 31 2.44 -7.02 4.50
CA VAL A 31 2.65 -7.10 3.04
C VAL A 31 4.10 -7.34 2.63
N ARG A 32 5.05 -7.36 3.58
CA ARG A 32 6.47 -7.57 3.30
C ARG A 32 6.71 -8.85 2.49
N ALA A 33 7.57 -8.76 1.47
CA ALA A 33 8.09 -9.90 0.74
C ALA A 33 9.08 -10.68 1.61
N ASP A 34 8.60 -11.76 2.23
CA ASP A 34 9.41 -12.79 2.88
C ASP A 34 8.65 -14.12 2.90
N ASP A 35 9.36 -15.22 3.13
CA ASP A 35 8.81 -16.58 3.07
C ASP A 35 7.59 -16.81 3.97
N LYS A 36 7.45 -16.04 5.07
CA LYS A 36 6.34 -16.19 6.03
C LYS A 36 5.13 -15.36 5.64
N ASN A 37 5.33 -14.33 4.81
CA ASN A 37 4.32 -13.35 4.50
C ASN A 37 3.72 -13.49 3.10
N LEU A 38 4.39 -14.17 2.14
CA LEU A 38 3.90 -14.32 0.76
C LEU A 38 2.47 -14.88 0.66
N SER A 39 2.08 -15.82 1.52
CA SER A 39 0.73 -16.41 1.52
C SER A 39 -0.31 -15.67 2.37
N ASN A 40 0.02 -14.52 2.96
CA ASN A 40 -0.85 -13.80 3.90
C ASN A 40 -1.95 -12.95 3.24
N PHE A 41 -2.45 -13.33 2.05
CA PHE A 41 -3.48 -12.53 1.35
C PHE A 41 -4.73 -12.32 2.21
N GLU A 42 -5.23 -13.38 2.86
CA GLU A 42 -6.38 -13.30 3.78
C GLU A 42 -6.15 -12.32 4.93
N LYS A 43 -4.95 -12.35 5.54
CA LYS A 43 -4.61 -11.44 6.64
C LYS A 43 -4.55 -9.99 6.17
N VAL A 44 -4.13 -9.75 4.93
CA VAL A 44 -4.15 -8.41 4.32
C VAL A 44 -5.59 -7.94 4.14
N VAL A 45 -6.47 -8.80 3.62
CA VAL A 45 -7.91 -8.49 3.47
C VAL A 45 -8.53 -8.15 4.82
N ASP A 46 -8.30 -8.98 5.84
CA ASP A 46 -8.87 -8.77 7.17
C ASP A 46 -8.32 -7.51 7.85
N PHE A 47 -7.02 -7.22 7.68
CA PHE A 47 -6.43 -5.98 8.18
C PHE A 47 -7.07 -4.76 7.51
N LEU A 48 -7.19 -4.76 6.18
CA LEU A 48 -7.76 -3.64 5.43
C LEU A 48 -9.25 -3.45 5.75
N ARG A 49 -10.01 -4.53 5.97
CA ARG A 49 -11.41 -4.42 6.44
C ARG A 49 -11.55 -3.61 7.73
N CYS A 50 -10.64 -3.80 8.66
CA CYS A 50 -10.71 -3.12 9.96
C CYS A 50 -10.09 -1.73 9.98
N HIS A 51 -9.14 -1.45 9.07
CA HIS A 51 -8.23 -0.31 9.20
C HIS A 51 -8.18 0.64 8.00
N THR A 52 -8.90 0.36 6.90
CA THR A 52 -8.85 1.23 5.72
C THR A 52 -9.33 2.65 6.04
N TYR A 53 -10.41 2.82 6.81
CA TYR A 53 -10.86 4.14 7.24
C TYR A 53 -9.78 4.91 8.01
N GLU A 54 -9.13 4.25 8.97
CA GLU A 54 -8.10 4.86 9.80
C GLU A 54 -6.90 5.29 8.95
N ILE A 55 -6.52 4.49 7.95
CA ILE A 55 -5.46 4.81 6.99
C ILE A 55 -5.83 6.03 6.15
N VAL A 56 -7.01 6.06 5.55
CA VAL A 56 -7.49 7.18 4.72
C VAL A 56 -7.62 8.45 5.57
N ARG A 57 -8.21 8.35 6.76
CA ARG A 57 -8.35 9.46 7.70
C ARG A 57 -6.99 9.98 8.16
N TYR A 58 -6.00 9.11 8.36
CA TYR A 58 -4.65 9.54 8.72
C TYR A 58 -4.02 10.42 7.64
N VAL A 59 -4.17 10.06 6.37
CA VAL A 59 -3.67 10.85 5.23
C VAL A 59 -4.45 12.16 5.07
N ARG A 60 -5.79 12.14 5.14
CA ARG A 60 -6.58 13.39 5.05
C ARG A 60 -6.22 14.42 6.13
N ASN A 61 -5.83 13.95 7.32
CA ASN A 61 -5.45 14.82 8.43
C ASN A 61 -3.97 15.24 8.43
N SER A 62 -3.13 14.72 7.52
CA SER A 62 -1.69 15.02 7.48
C SER A 62 -1.33 16.24 6.63
N GLU A 63 -2.31 17.05 6.19
CA GLU A 63 -2.16 18.15 5.20
C GLU A 63 -1.63 17.70 3.82
N HIS A 64 -1.43 16.39 3.61
CA HIS A 64 -0.94 15.81 2.37
C HIS A 64 -2.06 15.04 1.65
N LEU A 65 -2.10 15.15 0.33
CA LEU A 65 -3.01 14.34 -0.51
C LEU A 65 -2.47 12.93 -0.77
N MET A 66 -1.15 12.75 -0.56
CA MET A 66 -0.43 11.52 -0.81
C MET A 66 0.74 11.40 0.17
N LEU A 67 0.96 10.20 0.69
CA LEU A 67 2.16 9.82 1.45
C LEU A 67 2.91 8.75 0.66
N ASP A 68 4.22 8.93 0.50
CA ASP A 68 5.09 7.99 -0.18
C ASP A 68 6.42 7.85 0.59
N ASP A 69 6.77 6.62 0.97
CA ASP A 69 8.05 6.28 1.62
C ASP A 69 8.98 5.44 0.70
N GLY A 70 8.62 5.28 -0.57
CA GLY A 70 9.31 4.44 -1.56
C GLY A 70 8.89 2.97 -1.54
N HIS A 71 8.23 2.51 -0.48
CA HIS A 71 7.70 1.15 -0.34
C HIS A 71 6.17 1.12 -0.21
N THR A 72 5.58 2.22 0.20
CA THR A 72 4.17 2.41 0.49
C THR A 72 3.77 3.74 -0.08
N LEU A 73 2.80 3.71 -0.98
CA LEU A 73 2.08 4.88 -1.43
C LEU A 73 0.67 4.80 -0.87
N VAL A 74 0.27 5.80 -0.10
CA VAL A 74 -1.10 5.98 0.36
C VAL A 74 -1.61 7.27 -0.24
N ASN A 75 -2.71 7.18 -0.95
CA ASN A 75 -3.33 8.28 -1.65
C ASN A 75 -4.76 8.47 -1.12
N CYS A 76 -5.22 9.72 -1.11
CA CYS A 76 -6.59 10.08 -0.81
C CYS A 76 -7.20 10.70 -2.07
N PRO A 77 -7.58 9.88 -3.06
CA PRO A 77 -8.24 10.40 -4.24
C PRO A 77 -9.53 11.12 -3.84
N PRO A 78 -9.98 12.10 -4.65
CA PRO A 78 -11.32 12.65 -4.49
C PRO A 78 -12.36 11.52 -4.61
N PRO A 79 -13.56 11.71 -4.03
CA PRO A 79 -14.66 10.77 -4.21
C PRO A 79 -14.92 10.52 -5.70
N ALA A 80 -15.22 9.27 -6.05
CA ALA A 80 -15.60 8.91 -7.40
C ALA A 80 -16.80 9.74 -7.89
N GLU A 81 -16.71 10.26 -9.12
CA GLU A 81 -17.80 10.97 -9.77
C GLU A 81 -18.85 9.98 -10.31
N GLU A 82 -20.06 10.45 -10.59
CA GLU A 82 -21.11 9.60 -11.18
C GLU A 82 -20.66 9.06 -12.55
N GLY A 83 -20.53 7.75 -12.66
CA GLY A 83 -20.07 7.07 -13.88
C GLY A 83 -18.58 6.70 -13.89
N ASP A 84 -17.82 6.99 -12.84
CA ASP A 84 -16.44 6.51 -12.69
C ASP A 84 -16.44 5.01 -12.30
N ASP A 85 -15.91 4.16 -13.18
CA ASP A 85 -15.80 2.71 -12.99
C ASP A 85 -14.33 2.24 -12.87
N HIS A 86 -13.37 3.17 -12.89
CA HIS A 86 -11.94 2.85 -12.89
C HIS A 86 -11.37 2.68 -11.47
N GLY A 87 -12.03 3.30 -10.50
CA GLY A 87 -11.70 3.25 -9.09
C GLY A 87 -10.41 4.01 -8.73
N GLY A 88 -10.43 4.71 -7.59
CA GLY A 88 -9.28 5.49 -7.13
C GLY A 88 -8.25 4.61 -6.44
N LEU A 89 -6.98 4.65 -6.85
CA LEU A 89 -5.90 3.98 -6.11
C LEU A 89 -5.76 4.62 -4.72
N LEU A 90 -6.06 3.85 -3.67
CA LEU A 90 -5.94 4.24 -2.27
C LEU A 90 -4.58 3.89 -1.69
N ILE A 91 -4.14 2.65 -1.90
CA ILE A 91 -2.90 2.14 -1.31
C ILE A 91 -2.18 1.32 -2.35
N LYS A 92 -0.88 1.54 -2.50
CA LYS A 92 0.02 0.70 -3.26
C LYS A 92 1.22 0.38 -2.41
N THR A 93 1.61 -0.89 -2.36
CA THR A 93 2.83 -1.32 -1.67
C THR A 93 3.76 -2.01 -2.63
N TYR A 94 5.05 -1.89 -2.35
CA TYR A 94 6.11 -2.56 -3.04
C TYR A 94 7.16 -3.04 -2.04
N SER A 95 7.37 -4.35 -2.02
CA SER A 95 8.37 -4.97 -1.17
C SER A 95 9.15 -6.03 -1.93
N GLU A 96 10.42 -6.16 -1.59
CA GLU A 96 11.35 -7.07 -2.24
C GLU A 96 12.06 -7.92 -1.19
N LEU A 97 12.31 -9.18 -1.54
CA LEU A 97 13.27 -10.03 -0.86
C LEU A 97 14.51 -10.12 -1.74
N VAL A 98 15.65 -9.70 -1.20
CA VAL A 98 16.95 -9.74 -1.88
C VAL A 98 17.81 -10.84 -1.24
N ASP A 99 18.35 -11.73 -2.07
CA ASP A 99 19.34 -12.73 -1.69
C ASP A 99 20.56 -12.59 -2.61
N GLN A 100 21.76 -12.50 -2.03
CA GLN A 100 23.03 -12.33 -2.76
C GLN A 100 22.98 -11.24 -3.85
N ASP A 101 22.49 -10.05 -3.47
CA ASP A 101 22.31 -8.88 -4.37
C ASP A 101 21.34 -9.11 -5.55
N ARG A 102 20.49 -10.14 -5.47
CA ARG A 102 19.45 -10.45 -6.46
C ARG A 102 18.08 -10.44 -5.82
N ILE A 103 17.11 -9.82 -6.49
CA ILE A 103 15.71 -9.87 -6.08
C ILE A 103 15.19 -11.29 -6.36
N VAL A 104 14.92 -12.05 -5.32
CA VAL A 104 14.37 -13.41 -5.42
C VAL A 104 12.85 -13.39 -5.48
N TYR A 105 12.23 -12.46 -4.73
CA TYR A 105 10.80 -12.20 -4.77
C TYR A 105 10.53 -10.70 -4.72
N SER A 106 9.48 -10.28 -5.41
CA SER A 106 8.84 -8.99 -5.13
C SER A 106 7.35 -9.21 -4.92
N ARG A 107 6.75 -8.41 -4.05
CA ARG A 107 5.33 -8.45 -3.75
C ARG A 107 4.76 -7.06 -3.84
N GLN A 108 3.67 -6.95 -4.59
CA GLN A 108 2.93 -5.72 -4.76
C GLN A 108 1.50 -5.92 -4.25
N PHE A 109 1.02 -4.98 -3.44
CA PHE A 109 -0.41 -4.83 -3.20
C PHE A 109 -0.94 -3.54 -3.80
N GLU A 110 -2.17 -3.59 -4.25
CA GLU A 110 -2.94 -2.42 -4.65
C GLU A 110 -4.33 -2.50 -3.99
N VAL A 111 -4.80 -1.38 -3.47
CA VAL A 111 -6.14 -1.20 -2.94
C VAL A 111 -6.79 -0.09 -3.74
N HIS A 112 -7.88 -0.41 -4.42
CA HIS A 112 -8.63 0.51 -5.27
C HIS A 112 -10.01 0.76 -4.65
N GLU A 113 -10.43 2.01 -4.56
CA GLU A 113 -11.78 2.42 -4.17
C GLU A 113 -12.69 2.38 -5.39
N LEU A 114 -13.64 1.45 -5.42
CA LEU A 114 -14.59 1.28 -6.52
C LEU A 114 -15.89 2.08 -6.32
N GLY A 115 -15.83 3.15 -5.51
CA GLY A 115 -16.93 4.05 -5.19
C GLY A 115 -17.70 3.72 -3.91
N ASN A 116 -18.63 4.64 -3.59
CA ASN A 116 -19.49 4.57 -2.43
C ASN A 116 -20.65 3.60 -2.69
N LEU A 117 -20.89 2.72 -1.74
CA LEU A 117 -22.17 2.03 -1.55
C LEU A 117 -23.12 2.95 -0.76
N TYR A 118 -24.37 2.51 -0.64
CA TYR A 118 -25.36 3.21 0.17
C TYR A 118 -24.87 3.33 1.62
N ALA A 119 -25.14 4.48 2.26
CA ALA A 119 -24.93 4.71 3.69
C ALA A 119 -23.48 4.67 4.23
N GLY A 120 -22.49 5.17 3.47
CA GLY A 120 -21.10 5.33 3.97
C GLY A 120 -20.27 4.05 3.96
N GLN A 121 -20.80 3.01 3.31
CA GLN A 121 -20.02 1.83 2.95
C GLN A 121 -19.28 2.12 1.65
N HIS A 122 -18.05 1.65 1.53
CA HIS A 122 -17.25 1.76 0.32
C HIS A 122 -16.91 0.36 -0.17
N ARG A 123 -16.87 0.21 -1.49
CA ARG A 123 -16.42 -1.02 -2.11
C ARG A 123 -14.96 -0.85 -2.48
N ILE A 124 -14.08 -1.70 -1.94
CA ILE A 124 -12.66 -1.70 -2.31
C ILE A 124 -12.28 -2.99 -3.02
N GLU A 125 -11.35 -2.90 -3.94
CA GLU A 125 -10.69 -4.03 -4.56
C GLU A 125 -9.26 -4.12 -4.08
N ILE A 126 -8.88 -5.28 -3.57
CA ILE A 126 -7.55 -5.60 -3.08
C ILE A 126 -6.92 -6.55 -4.09
N ARG A 127 -5.80 -6.16 -4.67
CA ARG A 127 -5.01 -6.96 -5.62
C ARG A 127 -3.64 -7.24 -5.03
N SER A 128 -3.16 -8.47 -5.19
CA SER A 128 -1.84 -8.94 -4.78
C SER A 128 -1.14 -9.56 -5.97
N ARG A 129 0.09 -9.13 -6.25
CA ARG A 129 0.96 -9.75 -7.25
C ARG A 129 2.27 -10.15 -6.60
N ILE A 130 2.63 -11.42 -6.77
CA ILE A 130 3.92 -11.95 -6.37
C ILE A 130 4.72 -12.22 -7.63
N TYR A 131 5.94 -11.71 -7.66
CA TYR A 131 6.88 -11.96 -8.73
C TYR A 131 8.04 -12.78 -8.18
N ARG A 132 8.50 -13.75 -8.95
CA ARG A 132 9.72 -14.52 -8.69
C ARG A 132 10.70 -14.26 -9.81
N ASN A 133 11.88 -13.75 -9.48
CA ASN A 133 12.89 -13.35 -10.47
C ASN A 133 12.32 -12.42 -11.58
N GLY A 134 11.43 -11.49 -11.21
CA GLY A 134 10.83 -10.53 -12.14
C GLY A 134 9.65 -11.05 -12.98
N VAL A 135 9.24 -12.31 -12.81
CA VAL A 135 8.08 -12.89 -13.51
C VAL A 135 6.93 -13.09 -12.53
N VAL A 136 5.70 -12.73 -12.91
CA VAL A 136 4.50 -12.97 -12.08
C VAL A 136 4.39 -14.47 -11.80
N SER A 137 4.44 -14.83 -10.51
CA SER A 137 4.29 -16.21 -10.04
C SER A 137 2.93 -16.49 -9.43
N SER A 138 2.27 -15.47 -8.88
CA SER A 138 0.92 -15.57 -8.31
C SER A 138 0.21 -14.23 -8.40
N GLU A 139 -1.09 -14.26 -8.64
CA GLU A 139 -1.96 -13.10 -8.55
C GLU A 139 -3.24 -13.49 -7.80
N ASP A 140 -3.60 -12.67 -6.82
CA ASP A 140 -4.84 -12.81 -6.06
C ASP A 140 -5.58 -11.47 -6.11
N ASN A 141 -6.90 -11.51 -6.27
CA ASN A 141 -7.74 -10.33 -6.16
C ASN A 141 -8.99 -10.63 -5.33
N ARG A 142 -9.49 -9.60 -4.65
CA ARG A 142 -10.74 -9.67 -3.91
C ARG A 142 -11.39 -8.30 -3.82
N THR A 143 -12.68 -8.26 -4.16
CA THR A 143 -13.53 -7.13 -3.81
C THR A 143 -14.14 -7.36 -2.43
N VAL A 144 -14.07 -6.35 -1.57
CA VAL A 144 -14.70 -6.35 -0.25
C VAL A 144 -15.43 -5.04 -0.02
N GLU A 145 -16.50 -5.10 0.75
CA GLU A 145 -17.21 -3.93 1.25
C GLU A 145 -16.63 -3.59 2.62
N ILE A 146 -16.35 -2.31 2.84
CA ILE A 146 -15.78 -1.78 4.08
C ILE A 146 -16.53 -0.53 4.51
N ASP A 147 -16.65 -0.32 5.81
CA ASP A 147 -17.14 0.94 6.35
C ASP A 147 -15.95 1.94 6.33
N ILE A 148 -16.12 3.11 5.69
CA ILE A 148 -15.15 4.23 5.74
C ILE A 148 -15.78 5.37 6.52
#